data_AF-A0A2N5FZJ8-F1
#
_entry.id   AF-A0A2N5FZJ8-F1
#
_cell.length_a   1.000
_cell.length_b   1.000
_cell.length_c   1.000
_cell.angle_alpha   90.00
_cell.angle_beta   90.00
_cell.angle_gamma   90.00
#
_symmetry.space_group_name_H-M   'P 1'
#
loop_
_entity.id
_entity.type
_entity.pdbx_description
1 polymer ?
#
loop_
_entity_poly.entity_id
_entity_poly.type
_entity_poly.pdbx_seq_one_letter_code
_entity_poly.pdbx_strand_id
1 'polypeptide(L)'
;MSNEQAQELFSSLKKMGMKLEFELNELIKKQLNKEELLLSASSNSAVIASMISQCRNMVELLSIPLNFPTKNDVARVAKLAIQVEEKVDQLDEQMMALSSTLADIKSSVEMLGAGGLTEKPDSPAMDLPKSGQNPQLKAPSSKPESVNDSGTAASRKKPEDSPAEKRRKARSRALSILLDNIQKNAEIQSGLPLKGSKSNGR
;
A
#
# COMPACT_ATOMS: atom_id res chain seq x y z
N MET A 1 43.14 47.80 36.56
CA MET A 1 42.73 48.01 35.15
C MET A 1 41.24 48.22 35.15
N SER A 2 40.74 49.34 34.62
CA SER A 2 39.34 49.75 34.85
C SER A 2 38.37 48.90 34.03
N ASN A 3 37.20 48.63 34.61
CA ASN A 3 36.15 47.76 34.04
C ASN A 3 35.59 48.31 32.70
N GLU A 4 35.69 49.62 32.50
CA GLU A 4 35.29 50.31 31.26
C GLU A 4 36.20 49.97 30.08
N GLN A 5 37.51 49.87 30.29
CA GLN A 5 38.46 49.48 29.25
C GLN A 5 38.21 48.03 28.78
N ALA A 6 37.82 47.15 29.70
CA ALA A 6 37.44 45.77 29.37
C ALA A 6 36.13 45.71 28.56
N GLN A 7 35.15 46.56 28.88
CA GLN A 7 33.90 46.66 28.11
C GLN A 7 34.11 47.23 26.70
N GLU A 8 34.98 48.23 26.54
CA GLU A 8 35.32 48.77 25.22
C GLU A 8 36.02 47.73 24.34
N LEU A 9 36.98 46.97 24.89
CA LEU A 9 37.64 45.88 24.18
C LEU A 9 36.66 44.76 23.79
N PHE A 10 35.75 44.38 24.69
CA PHE A 10 34.71 43.39 24.36
C PHE A 10 33.76 43.88 23.27
N SER A 11 33.38 45.17 23.32
CA SER A 11 32.50 45.78 22.31
C SER A 11 33.16 45.87 20.94
N SER A 12 34.46 46.15 20.88
CA SER A 12 35.24 46.22 19.63
C SER A 12 35.46 44.84 19.03
N LEU A 13 35.79 43.83 19.85
CA LEU A 13 35.89 42.44 19.42
C LEU A 13 34.55 41.93 18.86
N LYS A 14 33.44 42.24 19.54
CA LYS A 14 32.08 41.88 19.08
C LYS A 14 31.74 42.55 17.75
N LYS A 15 32.09 43.82 17.56
CA LYS A 15 31.90 44.53 16.28
C LYS A 15 32.74 43.92 15.16
N MET A 16 33.97 43.49 15.46
CA MET A 16 34.84 42.82 14.49
C MET A 16 34.32 41.43 14.12
N GLY A 17 33.85 40.65 15.10
CA GLY A 17 33.19 39.37 14.87
C GLY A 17 31.97 39.49 13.97
N MET A 18 31.09 40.47 14.26
CA MET A 18 29.92 40.73 13.40
C MET A 18 30.29 41.14 11.97
N LYS A 19 31.36 41.93 11.78
CA LYS A 19 31.83 42.28 10.43
C LYS A 19 32.34 41.07 9.67
N LEU A 20 33.11 40.20 10.33
CA LEU A 20 33.61 38.97 9.73
C LEU A 20 32.47 38.03 9.35
N GLU A 21 31.50 37.83 10.25
CA GLU A 21 30.29 37.05 9.97
C GLU A 21 29.51 37.62 8.77
N PHE A 22 29.37 38.94 8.69
CA PHE A 22 28.68 39.60 7.60
C PHE A 22 29.40 39.39 6.26
N GLU A 23 30.73 39.60 6.22
CA GLU A 23 31.54 39.40 5.02
C GLU A 23 31.54 37.94 4.56
N LEU A 24 31.61 37.00 5.49
CA LEU A 24 31.59 35.57 5.20
C LEU A 24 30.22 35.12 4.68
N ASN A 25 29.15 35.65 5.25
CA ASN A 25 27.78 35.41 4.77
C ASN A 25 27.55 36.03 3.38
N GLU A 26 28.07 37.23 3.12
CA GLU A 26 28.05 37.85 1.80
C GLU A 26 28.84 37.03 0.77
N LEU A 27 30.01 36.49 1.13
CA LEU A 27 30.79 35.62 0.26
C LEU A 27 30.06 34.31 -0.06
N ILE A 28 29.46 33.67 0.95
CA ILE A 28 28.67 32.45 0.75
C ILE A 28 27.49 32.74 -0.17
N LYS A 29 26.74 33.82 0.09
CA LYS A 29 25.62 34.23 -0.77
C LYS A 29 26.09 34.51 -2.20
N LYS A 30 27.21 35.21 -2.38
CA LYS A 30 27.79 35.47 -3.70
C LYS A 30 28.27 34.22 -4.41
N GLN A 31 28.69 33.18 -3.71
CA GLN A 31 29.07 31.91 -4.35
C GLN A 31 27.86 31.03 -4.68
N LEU A 32 26.88 30.93 -3.79
CA LEU A 32 25.66 30.14 -4.00
C LEU A 32 24.73 30.74 -5.05
N ASN A 33 24.66 32.07 -5.12
CA ASN A 33 23.78 32.79 -6.04
C ASN A 33 24.41 33.02 -7.42
N LYS A 34 25.55 32.39 -7.71
CA LYS A 34 26.08 32.30 -9.07
C LYS A 34 25.20 31.34 -9.85
N GLU A 35 24.35 31.92 -10.71
CA GLU A 35 23.50 31.19 -11.64
C GLU A 35 24.29 30.15 -12.46
N GLU A 36 25.55 30.44 -12.79
CA GLU A 36 26.47 29.52 -13.44
C GLU A 36 26.75 28.24 -12.62
N LEU A 37 26.85 28.33 -11.29
CA LEU A 37 27.04 27.17 -10.42
C LEU A 37 25.75 26.34 -10.35
N LEU A 38 24.59 27.02 -10.31
CA LEU A 38 23.28 26.36 -10.32
C LEU A 38 23.01 25.64 -11.65
N LEU A 39 23.36 26.26 -12.78
CA LEU A 39 23.26 25.68 -14.12
C LEU A 39 24.28 24.55 -14.32
N SER A 40 25.50 24.69 -13.81
CA SER A 40 26.50 23.61 -13.82
C SER A 40 26.08 22.43 -12.94
N ALA A 41 25.50 22.69 -11.76
CA ALA A 41 24.96 21.66 -10.90
C ALA A 41 23.74 20.95 -11.52
N SER A 42 22.84 21.68 -12.20
CA SER A 42 21.66 21.09 -12.85
C SER A 42 22.03 20.29 -14.11
N SER A 43 22.98 20.76 -14.90
CA SER A 43 23.48 20.01 -16.05
C SER A 43 24.25 18.76 -15.63
N ASN A 44 25.09 18.85 -14.61
CA ASN A 44 25.78 17.70 -14.04
C ASN A 44 24.80 16.69 -13.43
N SER A 45 23.73 17.15 -12.75
CA SER A 45 22.73 16.25 -12.20
C SER A 45 21.94 15.51 -13.29
N ALA A 46 21.65 16.17 -14.43
CA ALA A 46 21.04 15.53 -15.59
C ALA A 46 21.96 14.45 -16.20
N VAL A 47 23.26 14.71 -16.29
CA VAL A 47 24.26 13.71 -16.77
C VAL A 47 24.33 12.53 -15.82
N ILE A 48 24.39 12.76 -14.51
CA ILE A 48 24.40 11.71 -13.49
C ILE A 48 23.10 10.88 -13.56
N ALA A 49 21.95 11.52 -13.73
CA ALA A 49 20.67 10.84 -13.90
C ALA A 49 20.65 9.93 -15.15
N SER A 50 21.24 10.39 -16.25
CA SER A 50 21.42 9.59 -17.47
C SER A 50 22.33 8.38 -17.22
N MET A 51 23.47 8.57 -16.55
CA MET A 51 24.37 7.46 -16.19
C MET A 51 23.71 6.42 -15.28
N ILE A 52 22.95 6.87 -14.28
CA ILE A 52 22.18 5.99 -13.40
C ILE A 52 21.15 5.20 -14.21
N SER A 53 20.50 5.83 -15.19
CA SER A 53 19.54 5.17 -16.06
C SER A 53 20.20 4.12 -16.94
N GLN A 54 21.38 4.41 -17.50
CA GLN A 54 22.16 3.44 -18.27
C GLN A 54 22.61 2.26 -17.42
N CYS A 55 23.05 2.51 -16.18
CA CYS A 55 23.41 1.46 -15.24
C CYS A 55 22.21 0.56 -14.92
N ARG A 56 21.02 1.14 -14.69
CA ARG A 56 19.78 0.36 -14.51
C ARG A 56 19.48 -0.52 -15.73
N ASN A 57 19.62 0.01 -16.94
CA ASN A 57 19.40 -0.77 -18.16
C ASN A 57 20.41 -1.92 -18.31
N MET A 58 21.66 -1.71 -17.93
CA MET A 58 22.67 -2.77 -17.90
C MET A 58 22.33 -3.85 -16.88
N VAL A 59 21.86 -3.46 -15.69
CA VAL A 59 21.40 -4.39 -14.66
C VAL A 59 20.20 -5.20 -15.17
N GLU A 60 19.27 -4.60 -15.92
CA GLU A 60 18.16 -5.34 -16.55
C GLU A 60 18.62 -6.29 -17.66
N LEU A 61 19.61 -5.91 -18.47
CA LEU A 61 20.14 -6.80 -19.51
C LEU A 61 20.89 -7.99 -18.90
N LEU A 62 21.66 -7.74 -17.83
CA LEU A 62 22.41 -8.77 -17.11
C LEU A 62 21.51 -9.67 -16.27
N SER A 63 20.28 -9.25 -15.95
CA SER A 63 19.35 -10.06 -15.14
C SER A 63 18.84 -11.28 -15.88
N ILE A 64 18.79 -11.24 -17.21
CA ILE A 64 18.34 -12.35 -18.05
C ILE A 64 19.30 -13.55 -17.94
N PRO A 65 20.62 -13.41 -18.19
CA PRO A 65 21.54 -14.54 -18.05
C PRO A 65 21.83 -14.93 -16.60
N LEU A 66 21.80 -13.98 -15.66
CA LEU A 66 22.17 -14.23 -14.25
C LEU A 66 20.97 -14.54 -13.34
N ASN A 67 19.76 -14.53 -13.90
CA ASN A 67 18.50 -14.89 -13.24
C ASN A 67 18.28 -14.22 -11.87
N PHE A 68 18.64 -12.95 -11.73
CA PHE A 68 18.31 -12.17 -10.54
C PHE A 68 17.05 -11.33 -10.79
N PRO A 69 16.14 -11.22 -9.81
CA PRO A 69 14.92 -10.45 -9.98
C PRO A 69 15.22 -8.94 -10.04
N THR A 70 14.67 -8.26 -11.04
CA THR A 70 14.81 -6.80 -11.20
C THR A 70 13.65 -6.05 -10.56
N LYS A 71 13.81 -4.73 -10.39
CA LYS A 71 12.73 -3.86 -9.89
C LYS A 71 11.49 -3.90 -10.80
N ASN A 72 11.70 -4.03 -12.12
CA ASN A 72 10.61 -4.14 -13.09
C ASN A 72 9.86 -5.46 -12.96
N ASP A 73 10.56 -6.56 -12.64
CA ASP A 73 9.91 -7.85 -12.38
C ASP A 73 9.00 -7.79 -11.17
N VAL A 74 9.49 -7.21 -10.07
CA VAL A 74 8.68 -7.03 -8.85
C VAL A 74 7.45 -6.16 -9.14
N ALA A 75 7.60 -5.07 -9.89
CA ALA A 75 6.49 -4.20 -10.27
C ALA A 75 5.46 -4.92 -11.16
N ARG A 76 5.93 -5.73 -12.13
CA ARG A 76 5.06 -6.54 -13.00
C ARG A 76 4.28 -7.59 -12.21
N VAL A 77 4.95 -8.31 -11.32
CA VAL A 77 4.30 -9.31 -10.45
C VAL A 77 3.27 -8.66 -9.53
N ALA A 78 3.59 -7.51 -8.95
CA ALA A 78 2.64 -6.75 -8.13
C ALA A 78 1.41 -6.31 -8.93
N LYS A 79 1.61 -5.84 -10.17
CA LYS A 79 0.49 -5.47 -11.06
C LYS A 79 -0.40 -6.66 -11.39
N LEU A 80 0.20 -7.81 -11.69
CA LEU A 80 -0.55 -9.05 -11.94
C LEU A 80 -1.33 -9.48 -10.69
N ALA A 81 -0.73 -9.39 -9.51
CA ALA A 81 -1.40 -9.72 -8.26
C ALA A 81 -2.65 -8.84 -8.03
N ILE A 82 -2.54 -7.53 -8.26
CA ILE A 82 -3.68 -6.60 -8.17
C ILE A 82 -4.76 -6.97 -9.18
N GLN A 83 -4.39 -7.25 -10.44
CA GLN A 83 -5.36 -7.63 -11.47
C GLN A 83 -6.08 -8.94 -11.14
N VAL A 84 -5.37 -9.91 -10.56
CA VAL A 84 -5.98 -11.16 -10.11
C VAL A 84 -6.95 -10.89 -8.96
N GLU A 85 -6.58 -10.06 -7.99
CA GLU A 85 -7.48 -9.65 -6.89
C GLU A 85 -8.77 -9.00 -7.43
N GLU A 86 -8.65 -8.04 -8.35
CA GLU A 86 -9.79 -7.39 -8.99
C GLU A 86 -10.69 -8.38 -9.76
N LYS A 87 -10.08 -9.37 -10.42
CA LYS A 87 -10.84 -10.39 -11.17
C LYS A 87 -11.54 -11.38 -10.26
N VAL A 88 -10.92 -11.75 -9.13
CA VAL A 88 -11.57 -12.59 -8.11
C VAL A 88 -12.74 -11.85 -7.47
N ASP A 89 -12.57 -10.56 -7.13
CA ASP A 89 -13.66 -9.75 -6.60
C ASP A 89 -14.86 -9.67 -7.57
N GLN A 90 -14.59 -9.53 -8.88
CA GLN A 90 -15.64 -9.54 -9.91
C GLN A 90 -16.38 -10.88 -9.98
N LEU A 91 -15.66 -11.99 -9.83
CA LEU A 91 -16.26 -13.32 -9.80
C LEU A 91 -17.11 -13.54 -8.55
N ASP A 92 -16.64 -13.07 -7.39
CA ASP A 92 -17.39 -13.16 -6.15
C ASP A 92 -18.69 -12.34 -6.23
N GLU A 93 -18.65 -11.13 -6.79
CA GLU A 93 -19.84 -10.31 -7.01
C GLU A 93 -20.84 -10.99 -7.96
N GLN A 94 -20.35 -11.56 -9.07
CA GLN A 94 -21.18 -12.32 -10.00
C GLN A 94 -21.77 -13.57 -9.34
N MET A 95 -21.01 -14.30 -8.54
CA MET A 95 -21.49 -15.48 -7.83
C MET A 95 -22.56 -15.12 -6.80
N MET A 96 -22.38 -14.01 -6.07
CA MET A 96 -23.38 -13.50 -5.14
C MET A 96 -24.65 -13.05 -5.87
N ALA A 97 -24.52 -12.35 -7.00
CA ALA A 97 -25.65 -11.96 -7.83
C ALA A 97 -26.41 -13.19 -8.36
N LEU A 98 -25.70 -14.20 -8.87
CA LEU A 98 -26.29 -15.46 -9.30
C LEU A 98 -27.00 -16.19 -8.15
N SER A 99 -26.36 -16.27 -6.98
CA SER A 99 -26.97 -16.87 -5.79
C SER A 99 -28.22 -16.12 -5.34
N SER A 100 -28.24 -14.79 -5.45
CA SER A 100 -29.43 -13.98 -5.16
C SER A 100 -30.53 -14.27 -6.17
N THR A 101 -30.23 -14.25 -7.47
CA THR A 101 -31.24 -14.55 -8.50
C THR A 101 -31.81 -15.96 -8.36
N LEU A 102 -30.99 -16.94 -7.94
CA LEU A 102 -31.46 -18.31 -7.69
C LEU A 102 -32.36 -18.37 -6.45
N ALA A 103 -32.06 -17.62 -5.40
CA ALA A 103 -32.91 -17.49 -4.22
C ALA A 103 -34.24 -16.79 -4.55
N ASP A 104 -34.20 -15.75 -5.39
CA ASP A 104 -35.38 -15.03 -5.86
C ASP A 104 -36.26 -15.92 -6.75
N ILE A 105 -35.66 -16.71 -7.65
CA ILE A 105 -36.38 -17.72 -8.44
C ILE A 105 -36.99 -18.78 -7.54
N LYS A 106 -36.24 -19.31 -6.57
CA LYS A 106 -36.74 -20.32 -5.63
C LYS A 106 -37.96 -19.81 -4.85
N SER A 107 -37.89 -18.60 -4.31
CA SER A 107 -39.03 -18.00 -3.60
C SER A 107 -40.22 -17.72 -4.52
N SER A 108 -39.97 -17.30 -5.76
CA SER A 108 -41.03 -17.11 -6.77
C SER A 108 -41.72 -18.44 -7.15
N VAL A 109 -40.97 -19.53 -7.25
CA VAL A 109 -41.50 -20.88 -7.51
C VAL A 109 -42.30 -21.39 -6.32
N GLU A 110 -41.85 -21.15 -5.08
CA GLU A 110 -42.61 -21.50 -3.87
C GLU A 110 -43.92 -20.70 -3.77
N MET A 111 -43.92 -19.42 -4.18
CA MET A 111 -45.13 -18.59 -4.25
C MET A 111 -46.11 -19.03 -5.35
N LEU A 112 -45.62 -19.53 -6.48
CA LEU A 112 -46.46 -20.10 -7.55
C LEU A 112 -46.90 -21.56 -7.26
N GLY A 113 -46.12 -22.28 -6.46
CA GLY A 113 -46.40 -23.64 -6.00
C GLY A 113 -47.41 -23.72 -4.84
N ALA A 114 -47.74 -22.59 -4.21
CA ALA A 114 -48.78 -22.48 -3.18
C ALA A 114 -50.23 -22.59 -3.72
N GLY A 115 -50.41 -23.20 -4.89
CA GLY A 115 -51.69 -23.58 -5.50
C GLY A 115 -51.83 -25.11 -5.70
N GLY A 116 -51.18 -25.92 -4.87
CA GLY A 116 -51.24 -27.38 -4.95
C GLY A 116 -51.46 -28.02 -3.58
N LEU A 117 -52.66 -28.56 -3.40
CA LEU A 117 -53.12 -29.31 -2.24
C LEU A 117 -52.17 -30.48 -1.92
N THR A 118 -52.07 -30.75 -0.62
CA THR A 118 -51.90 -32.06 0.01
C THR A 118 -52.05 -33.23 -0.95
N GLU A 119 -51.06 -34.12 -1.03
CA GLU A 119 -51.26 -35.56 -0.79
C GLU A 119 -49.92 -36.22 -0.48
N LYS A 120 -49.86 -36.75 0.73
CA LYS A 120 -48.95 -37.81 1.15
C LYS A 120 -49.46 -39.09 0.47
N PRO A 121 -48.60 -39.92 -0.12
CA PRO A 121 -48.84 -41.35 0.03
C PRO A 121 -47.60 -42.11 0.44
N ASP A 122 -47.89 -43.11 1.25
CA ASP A 122 -46.97 -43.99 1.95
C ASP A 122 -46.08 -44.82 1.02
N SER A 123 -44.86 -45.09 1.50
CA SER A 123 -43.96 -46.13 0.98
C SER A 123 -44.67 -47.49 0.86
N PRO A 124 -44.21 -48.38 -0.05
CA PRO A 124 -43.25 -49.37 0.45
C PRO A 124 -42.14 -49.76 -0.54
N ALA A 125 -40.98 -50.07 0.07
CA ALA A 125 -39.91 -51.01 -0.30
C ALA A 125 -39.59 -51.31 -1.78
N MET A 126 -38.32 -51.20 -2.16
CA MET A 126 -37.53 -52.29 -2.80
C MET A 126 -36.04 -51.88 -2.95
N ASP A 127 -35.19 -52.71 -2.33
CA ASP A 127 -33.78 -53.08 -2.60
C ASP A 127 -32.62 -52.08 -2.76
N LEU A 128 -31.69 -52.16 -1.79
CA LEU A 128 -30.25 -51.90 -1.96
C LEU A 128 -29.53 -53.17 -2.45
N PRO A 129 -28.48 -53.05 -3.29
CA PRO A 129 -27.35 -53.96 -3.24
C PRO A 129 -26.17 -53.37 -2.44
N LYS A 130 -25.56 -54.23 -1.62
CA LYS A 130 -24.38 -53.97 -0.80
C LYS A 130 -23.06 -54.05 -1.60
N SER A 131 -22.07 -53.39 -1.01
CA SER A 131 -20.64 -53.76 -0.92
C SER A 131 -19.71 -53.55 -2.11
N GLY A 132 -18.75 -52.65 -1.87
CA GLY A 132 -17.41 -52.61 -2.46
C GLY A 132 -16.47 -51.80 -1.55
N GLN A 133 -16.01 -52.43 -0.46
CA GLN A 133 -14.77 -52.05 0.27
C GLN A 133 -13.58 -52.22 -0.71
N ASN A 134 -12.41 -51.59 -0.69
CA ASN A 134 -11.59 -50.76 0.23
C ASN A 134 -10.31 -50.37 -0.61
N PRO A 135 -9.15 -49.90 -0.09
CA PRO A 135 -8.84 -49.07 1.09
C PRO A 135 -7.78 -47.95 0.84
N GLN A 136 -7.70 -47.01 1.80
CA GLN A 136 -6.51 -46.36 2.40
C GLN A 136 -5.30 -45.91 1.57
N LEU A 137 -4.97 -44.61 1.69
CA LEU A 137 -3.61 -44.06 1.87
C LEU A 137 -3.75 -42.79 2.74
N LYS A 138 -3.64 -42.89 4.07
CA LYS A 138 -2.44 -42.68 4.90
C LYS A 138 -2.06 -41.19 5.08
N ALA A 139 -2.50 -40.62 6.21
CA ALA A 139 -1.86 -39.46 6.83
C ALA A 139 -0.49 -39.84 7.44
N PRO A 140 0.34 -38.84 7.77
CA PRO A 140 0.73 -38.76 9.18
C PRO A 140 0.86 -37.32 9.73
N SER A 141 0.41 -37.15 10.98
CA SER A 141 0.99 -36.37 12.11
C SER A 141 1.30 -34.87 11.90
N SER A 142 0.98 -33.92 12.79
CA SER A 142 1.18 -33.91 14.26
C SER A 142 0.49 -32.71 14.94
N LYS A 143 -0.36 -32.98 15.95
CA LYS A 143 -0.40 -32.49 17.36
C LYS A 143 -0.22 -30.97 17.75
N PRO A 144 -0.59 -30.55 18.98
CA PRO A 144 -1.61 -29.51 19.24
C PRO A 144 -1.11 -28.32 20.10
N GLU A 145 -1.89 -27.24 20.25
CA GLU A 145 -1.70 -26.29 21.37
C GLU A 145 -2.96 -25.46 21.74
N SER A 146 -3.24 -25.47 23.06
CA SER A 146 -4.06 -24.59 23.97
C SER A 146 -5.19 -23.69 23.43
N VAL A 147 -6.45 -23.70 23.90
CA VAL A 147 -7.07 -23.58 25.26
C VAL A 147 -7.15 -22.12 25.80
N ASN A 148 -8.38 -21.74 26.22
CA ASN A 148 -8.86 -20.60 27.06
C ASN A 148 -9.21 -19.26 26.35
N ASP A 149 -10.26 -18.48 26.70
CA ASP A 149 -11.31 -18.58 27.73
C ASP A 149 -12.48 -17.59 27.43
N SER A 150 -13.63 -17.84 28.06
CA SER A 150 -14.65 -16.87 28.56
C SER A 150 -15.54 -16.02 27.61
N GLY A 151 -16.84 -16.36 27.59
CA GLY A 151 -17.85 -15.68 28.44
C GLY A 151 -18.29 -14.23 28.15
N THR A 152 -19.37 -14.09 27.36
CA THR A 152 -20.61 -13.29 27.57
C THR A 152 -20.58 -11.88 28.21
N ALA A 153 -21.07 -10.86 27.47
CA ALA A 153 -22.26 -10.03 27.80
C ALA A 153 -22.19 -8.53 27.37
N ALA A 154 -23.04 -8.20 26.39
CA ALA A 154 -23.88 -7.00 26.19
C ALA A 154 -23.40 -5.52 26.39
N SER A 155 -23.75 -4.73 25.35
CA SER A 155 -24.36 -3.37 25.36
C SER A 155 -23.51 -2.13 25.02
N ARG A 156 -23.59 -1.65 23.77
CA ARG A 156 -24.45 -0.50 23.33
C ARG A 156 -24.16 -0.10 21.87
N LYS A 157 -25.22 -0.03 21.07
CA LYS A 157 -25.27 0.30 19.63
C LYS A 157 -24.77 1.72 19.30
N LYS A 158 -23.98 1.83 18.23
CA LYS A 158 -24.02 2.87 17.18
C LYS A 158 -23.80 2.18 15.83
N PRO A 159 -24.27 2.73 14.69
CA PRO A 159 -24.46 1.96 13.46
C PRO A 159 -23.12 1.42 12.99
N GLU A 160 -22.94 0.11 13.12
CA GLU A 160 -21.69 -0.56 12.82
C GLU A 160 -21.57 -0.71 11.31
N ASP A 161 -20.72 0.11 10.69
CA ASP A 161 -20.08 -0.20 9.41
C ASP A 161 -19.65 -1.68 9.48
N SER A 162 -20.13 -2.49 8.52
CA SER A 162 -19.84 -3.92 8.45
C SER A 162 -18.35 -4.18 8.69
N PRO A 163 -17.94 -5.29 9.34
CA PRO A 163 -16.52 -5.65 9.45
C PRO A 163 -15.79 -5.61 8.09
N ALA A 164 -16.52 -5.87 7.00
CA ALA A 164 -16.04 -5.74 5.63
C ALA A 164 -15.76 -4.28 5.22
N GLU A 165 -16.56 -3.33 5.67
CA GLU A 165 -16.45 -1.90 5.35
C GLU A 165 -15.32 -1.23 6.14
N LYS A 166 -15.14 -1.60 7.42
CA LYS A 166 -13.95 -1.20 8.20
C LYS A 166 -12.65 -1.72 7.56
N ARG A 167 -12.66 -2.96 7.05
CA ARG A 167 -11.54 -3.55 6.30
C ARG A 167 -11.30 -2.84 4.96
N ARG A 168 -12.36 -2.54 4.20
CA ARG A 168 -12.28 -1.75 2.95
C ARG A 168 -11.71 -0.36 3.18
N LYS A 169 -12.14 0.34 4.24
CA LYS A 169 -11.66 1.69 4.56
C LYS A 169 -10.21 1.70 5.06
N ALA A 170 -9.81 0.71 5.85
CA ALA A 170 -8.41 0.53 6.26
C ALA A 170 -7.51 0.20 5.06
N ARG A 171 -7.97 -0.68 4.16
CA ARG A 171 -7.26 -1.03 2.91
C ARG A 171 -7.15 0.16 1.96
N SER A 172 -8.23 0.91 1.76
CA SER A 172 -8.25 2.13 0.95
C SER A 172 -7.22 3.16 1.45
N ARG A 173 -7.12 3.35 2.77
CA ARG A 173 -6.10 4.22 3.37
C ARG A 173 -4.68 3.69 3.16
N ALA A 174 -4.45 2.40 3.34
CA ALA A 174 -3.14 1.79 3.12
C ALA A 174 -2.69 1.90 1.65
N LEU A 175 -3.60 1.65 0.70
CA LEU A 175 -3.34 1.82 -0.73
C LEU A 175 -3.08 3.28 -1.10
N SER A 176 -3.83 4.22 -0.51
CA SER A 176 -3.58 5.65 -0.71
C SER A 176 -2.19 6.05 -0.24
N ILE A 177 -1.72 5.57 0.91
CA ILE A 177 -0.37 5.85 1.43
C ILE A 177 0.71 5.25 0.52
N LEU A 178 0.47 4.03 0.02
CA LEU A 178 1.42 3.33 -0.83
C LEU A 178 1.55 4.00 -2.21
N LEU A 179 0.44 4.44 -2.81
CA LEU A 179 0.47 5.25 -4.03
C LEU A 179 1.20 6.58 -3.81
N ASP A 180 0.93 7.26 -2.70
CA ASP A 180 1.58 8.54 -2.36
C ASP A 180 3.10 8.39 -2.24
N ASN A 181 3.56 7.27 -1.67
CA ASN A 181 4.99 6.96 -1.55
C ASN A 181 5.63 6.56 -2.89
N ILE A 182 4.92 5.81 -3.74
CA ILE A 182 5.40 5.49 -5.10
C ILE A 182 5.50 6.77 -5.92
N GLN A 183 4.52 7.66 -5.83
CA GLN A 183 4.47 8.89 -6.58
C GLN A 183 5.54 9.90 -6.11
N LYS A 184 5.72 10.08 -4.80
CA LYS A 184 6.84 10.87 -4.24
C LYS A 184 8.20 10.32 -4.66
N ASN A 185 8.37 8.99 -4.67
CA ASN A 185 9.61 8.37 -5.13
C ASN A 185 9.82 8.54 -6.64
N ALA A 186 8.76 8.59 -7.44
CA ALA A 186 8.83 8.88 -8.88
C ALA A 186 9.15 10.37 -9.14
N GLU A 187 8.59 11.29 -8.35
CA GLU A 187 8.89 12.73 -8.41
C GLU A 187 10.36 13.00 -8.07
N ILE A 188 10.89 12.37 -7.02
CA ILE A 188 12.32 12.43 -6.64
C ILE A 188 13.23 11.89 -7.76
N GLN A 189 12.80 10.88 -8.51
CA GLN A 189 13.56 10.30 -9.63
C GLN A 189 13.48 11.11 -10.93
N SER A 190 12.44 11.94 -11.08
CA SER A 190 12.19 12.74 -12.30
C SER A 190 12.83 14.14 -12.28
N GLY A 191 13.40 14.58 -11.14
CA GLY A 191 14.04 15.90 -11.03
C GLY A 191 13.08 17.10 -11.19
N LEU A 192 11.76 16.87 -11.18
CA LEU A 192 10.76 17.93 -11.27
C LEU A 192 10.54 18.61 -9.91
N PRO A 193 10.39 19.95 -9.86
CA PRO A 193 10.24 20.67 -8.61
C PRO A 193 8.90 20.32 -7.94
N LEU A 194 8.96 19.98 -6.64
CA LEU A 194 7.82 19.71 -5.77
C LEU A 194 6.81 20.87 -5.83
N LYS A 195 5.72 20.71 -6.58
CA LYS A 195 4.55 21.60 -6.50
C LYS A 195 3.81 21.31 -5.20
N GLY A 196 4.21 21.99 -4.13
CA GLY A 196 3.56 21.76 -2.84
C GLY A 196 3.97 22.65 -1.68
N SER A 197 4.57 23.83 -1.89
CA SER A 197 4.67 24.82 -0.81
C SER A 197 3.45 25.73 -0.86
N LYS A 198 2.36 25.32 -0.19
CA LYS A 198 1.33 26.27 0.22
C LYS A 198 1.95 27.15 1.31
N SER A 199 2.30 28.37 0.92
CA SER A 199 2.56 29.47 1.84
C SER A 199 1.32 29.72 2.69
N ASN A 200 1.32 29.21 3.93
CA ASN A 200 0.50 29.82 4.97
C ASN A 200 1.33 30.92 5.61
N GLY A 201 1.13 32.13 5.11
CA GLY A 201 1.51 33.33 5.83
C GLY A 201 0.58 33.52 7.01
N ARG A 202 1.17 33.54 8.20
CA ARG A 202 0.96 34.55 9.24
C ARG A 202 2.03 34.41 10.30
#